data_AF-A0A7Z9C0D3-F1
#
_entry.id   AF-A0A7Z9C0D3-F1
#
_cell.length_a   1.000
_cell.length_b   1.000
_cell.length_c   1.000
_cell.angle_alpha   90.00
_cell.angle_beta   90.00
_cell.angle_gamma   90.00
#
_symmetry.space_group_name_H-M   'P 1'
#
loop_
_entity.id
_entity.type
_entity.pdbx_description
1 polymer ?
#
loop_
_entity_poly.entity_id
_entity_poly.type
_entity_poly.pdbx_seq_one_letter_code
_entity_poly.pdbx_strand_id
1 'polypeptide(L)'
;MFDLSNIDIIKTDQKRGYSSYSFVGLQRNKETDRLEFWLPLGFDDFDHTDFNLVKGFFFKMYRTFKTYLQRKQNYMQSKDITIDRDGIIENENGFSFINENNEQVVFYGKLNSLDKIIEGYDELRISSLEKKQMRSPEIDYSKIHRYMHQAVYLDHDVIYIDEMNIAKNILVKESPPILQLFCFIYTEIKRELEELENISDRAAELAEEFKENYLQPNSSLFGEDTFAETVDILRETLEDLDTKTAYKDDDYWHFFEAVEAFLYGERQEDNKGIYWGFSSFYDIWEDMCQTYVLNTPEYKERAIFADIEGKLKPLINVTLNPFELTLNDLTKIRYLRPDLVLKEKEYGIEDFYKINQRIYRQEKSAYGIFLVNYPSLQANHPKILDKFYELREKETNEQTGKTFSYMFEQNLEKFRLFIINYIRYKSFSFLTIVDYKYMGIWDYERYSPDKNGENKVKDDIQKQLVYEWTIQQNWNAKTESEFWIPYFSNNPLEFEKIPPVKVDNTDFNKSKIKLVEINFKTLQDFYIKQGLV
;
A
#
# COMPACT_ATOMS: atom_id res chain seq x y z
N MET A 1 12.09 -1.31 22.37
CA MET A 1 10.76 -1.70 21.89
C MET A 1 9.75 -0.61 22.26
N PHE A 2 8.81 -0.26 21.37
CA PHE A 2 7.91 0.88 21.57
C PHE A 2 6.66 0.49 22.38
N ASP A 3 6.41 1.24 23.43
CA ASP A 3 5.15 1.16 24.17
C ASP A 3 4.10 2.03 23.50
N LEU A 4 3.22 1.43 22.68
CA LEU A 4 2.16 2.14 21.98
C LEU A 4 1.15 2.83 22.91
N SER A 5 1.08 2.43 24.19
CA SER A 5 0.17 3.04 25.17
C SER A 5 0.66 4.42 25.64
N ASN A 6 1.96 4.68 25.52
CA ASN A 6 2.63 5.90 26.01
C ASN A 6 3.15 6.80 24.87
N ILE A 7 2.49 6.78 23.70
CA ILE A 7 2.85 7.59 22.53
C ILE A 7 1.83 8.71 22.32
N ASP A 8 2.33 9.92 22.06
CA ASP A 8 1.50 11.07 21.73
C ASP A 8 1.03 11.00 20.26
N ILE A 9 -0.28 11.09 20.02
CA ILE A 9 -0.84 11.00 18.66
C ILE A 9 -1.00 12.40 18.03
N ILE A 10 -0.33 12.61 16.90
CA ILE A 10 -0.37 13.84 16.10
C ILE A 10 -1.24 13.61 14.87
N LYS A 11 -2.49 14.06 14.95
CA LYS A 11 -3.51 13.84 13.92
C LYS A 11 -4.02 15.09 13.19
N THR A 12 -3.77 16.29 13.70
CA THR A 12 -4.31 17.53 13.13
C THR A 12 -3.20 18.46 12.63
N ASP A 13 -3.50 19.22 11.59
CA ASP A 13 -2.57 20.18 10.98
C ASP A 13 -2.12 21.28 11.95
N GLN A 14 -2.95 21.63 12.93
CA GLN A 14 -2.59 22.62 13.95
C GLN A 14 -1.49 22.12 14.89
N LYS A 15 -1.39 20.79 15.07
CA LYS A 15 -0.31 20.15 15.82
C LYS A 15 0.93 19.92 14.94
N ARG A 16 0.79 20.02 13.61
CA ARG A 16 1.87 19.84 12.63
C ARG A 16 2.54 21.20 12.37
N GLY A 17 3.86 21.27 12.53
CA GLY A 17 4.62 22.43 12.04
C GLY A 17 4.72 22.41 10.51
N TYR A 18 4.76 23.57 9.85
CA TYR A 18 4.89 23.66 8.38
C TYR A 18 6.11 22.90 7.80
N SER A 19 7.18 22.73 8.58
CA SER A 19 8.41 22.05 8.16
C SER A 19 8.35 20.51 8.19
N SER A 20 7.32 19.91 8.80
CA SER A 20 7.12 18.45 8.89
C SER A 20 5.77 18.00 8.31
N TYR A 21 5.18 18.85 7.47
CA TYR A 21 3.83 18.68 6.93
C TYR A 21 3.63 17.35 6.17
N SER A 22 4.66 16.84 5.50
CA SER A 22 4.64 15.59 4.75
C SER A 22 5.14 14.36 5.54
N PHE A 23 5.47 14.51 6.83
CA PHE A 23 5.95 13.39 7.64
C PHE A 23 4.78 12.53 8.17
N VAL A 24 4.96 11.21 8.07
CA VAL A 24 4.07 10.20 8.68
C VAL A 24 4.93 9.09 9.28
N GLY A 25 4.69 8.79 10.55
CA GLY A 25 5.45 7.80 11.31
C GLY A 25 5.77 8.23 12.75
N LEU A 26 6.69 7.52 13.39
CA LEU A 26 7.18 7.77 14.75
C LEU A 26 8.39 8.70 14.77
N GLN A 27 8.29 9.76 15.57
CA GLN A 27 9.37 10.72 15.81
C GLN A 27 9.36 11.13 17.29
N ARG A 28 10.53 11.45 17.87
CA ARG A 28 10.60 12.13 19.17
C ARG A 28 10.46 13.63 19.01
N ASN A 29 9.63 14.21 19.87
CA ASN A 29 9.58 15.64 20.04
C ASN A 29 10.89 16.14 20.65
N LYS A 30 11.52 17.14 20.02
CA LYS A 30 12.81 17.69 20.48
C LYS A 30 12.72 18.45 21.80
N GLU A 31 11.54 18.93 22.18
CA GLU A 31 11.32 19.74 23.38
C GLU A 31 10.87 18.87 24.57
N THR A 32 10.02 17.87 24.32
CA THR A 32 9.46 17.02 25.39
C THR A 32 10.13 15.66 25.53
N ASP A 33 10.97 15.27 24.56
CA ASP A 33 11.63 13.95 24.44
C ASP A 33 10.65 12.76 24.37
N ARG A 34 9.35 13.04 24.22
CA ARG A 34 8.31 12.03 24.08
C ARG A 34 8.22 11.51 22.64
N LEU A 35 7.86 10.24 22.50
CA LEU A 35 7.55 9.65 21.21
C LEU A 35 6.18 10.14 20.73
N GLU A 36 6.14 10.55 19.47
CA GLU A 36 4.95 11.02 18.78
C GLU A 36 4.69 10.16 17.54
N PHE A 37 3.44 9.71 17.37
CA PHE A 37 2.98 9.07 16.14
C PHE A 37 2.21 10.07 15.28
N TRP A 38 2.82 10.43 14.15
CA TRP A 38 2.28 11.35 13.16
C TRP A 38 1.43 10.58 12.16
N LEU A 39 0.11 10.72 12.27
CA LEU A 39 -0.86 10.07 11.38
C LEU A 39 -1.01 10.83 10.06
N PRO A 40 -1.39 10.22 8.94
CA PRO A 40 -1.58 10.93 7.68
C PRO A 40 -2.56 12.10 7.78
N LEU A 41 -2.48 13.05 6.84
CA LEU A 41 -3.47 14.12 6.70
C LEU A 41 -4.89 13.54 6.53
N GLY A 42 -5.90 14.25 7.05
CA GLY A 42 -7.30 13.83 7.00
C GLY A 42 -7.72 12.84 8.11
N PHE A 43 -6.88 12.61 9.11
CA PHE A 43 -7.13 11.71 10.26
C PHE A 43 -7.77 12.44 11.47
N ASP A 44 -8.42 13.58 11.28
CA ASP A 44 -9.01 14.37 12.37
C ASP A 44 -10.01 13.55 13.22
N ASP A 45 -10.81 12.69 12.56
CA ASP A 45 -11.81 11.82 13.17
C ASP A 45 -11.26 10.45 13.62
N PHE A 46 -9.94 10.24 13.59
CA PHE A 46 -9.33 9.02 14.10
C PHE A 46 -9.49 8.92 15.63
N ASP A 47 -10.07 7.80 16.05
CA ASP A 47 -10.19 7.42 17.46
C ASP A 47 -8.86 6.84 17.95
N HIS A 48 -8.12 7.67 18.67
CA HIS A 48 -6.84 7.32 19.28
C HIS A 48 -7.00 6.89 20.75
N THR A 49 -8.24 6.82 21.27
CA THR A 49 -8.50 6.35 22.63
C THR A 49 -8.61 4.84 22.71
N ASP A 50 -8.86 4.17 21.58
CA ASP A 50 -8.84 2.72 21.46
C ASP A 50 -7.43 2.23 21.07
N PHE A 51 -6.76 1.58 22.03
CA PHE A 51 -5.42 1.01 21.84
C PHE A 51 -5.37 0.01 20.67
N ASN A 52 -6.38 -0.84 20.49
CA ASN A 52 -6.38 -1.84 19.43
C ASN A 52 -6.49 -1.20 18.05
N LEU A 53 -7.23 -0.09 17.93
CA LEU A 53 -7.28 0.69 16.70
C LEU A 53 -5.94 1.34 16.38
N VAL A 54 -5.28 1.94 17.38
CA VAL A 54 -3.94 2.54 17.22
C VAL A 54 -2.92 1.48 16.81
N LYS A 55 -2.88 0.36 17.53
CA LYS A 55 -2.00 -0.78 17.24
C LYS A 55 -2.24 -1.33 15.83
N GLY A 56 -3.49 -1.64 15.50
CA GLY A 56 -3.84 -2.15 14.18
C GLY A 56 -3.44 -1.17 13.07
N PHE A 57 -3.63 0.13 13.27
CA PHE A 57 -3.21 1.14 12.30
C PHE A 57 -1.69 1.22 12.17
N PHE A 58 -0.93 1.14 13.28
CA PHE A 58 0.53 1.11 13.27
C PHE A 58 1.07 -0.02 12.37
N PHE A 59 0.60 -1.25 12.56
CA PHE A 59 1.04 -2.39 11.76
C PHE A 59 0.57 -2.30 10.30
N LYS A 60 -0.61 -1.76 10.04
CA LYS A 60 -1.05 -1.45 8.67
C LYS A 60 -0.14 -0.45 7.97
N MET A 61 0.29 0.60 8.67
CA MET A 61 1.24 1.58 8.13
C MET A 61 2.60 0.93 7.85
N TYR A 62 3.08 0.04 8.73
CA TYR A 62 4.29 -0.74 8.49
C TYR A 62 4.18 -1.61 7.23
N ARG A 63 3.07 -2.33 7.06
CA ARG A 63 2.82 -3.11 5.83
C ARG A 63 2.76 -2.21 4.59
N THR A 64 2.12 -1.06 4.69
CA THR A 64 2.05 -0.07 3.60
C THR A 64 3.44 0.36 3.14
N PHE A 65 4.29 0.72 4.10
CA PHE A 65 5.67 1.12 3.86
C PHE A 65 6.50 0.00 3.24
N LYS A 66 6.36 -1.22 3.75
CA LYS A 66 7.04 -2.41 3.21
C LYS A 66 6.61 -2.68 1.76
N THR A 67 5.31 -2.66 1.47
CA THR A 67 4.78 -2.83 0.10
C THR A 67 5.32 -1.76 -0.84
N TYR A 68 5.37 -0.51 -0.40
CA TYR A 68 5.92 0.60 -1.19
C TYR A 68 7.41 0.42 -1.49
N LEU A 69 8.21 0.04 -0.50
CA LEU A 69 9.64 -0.22 -0.69
C LEU A 69 9.88 -1.35 -1.69
N GLN A 70 9.18 -2.48 -1.53
CA GLN A 70 9.29 -3.62 -2.44
C GLN A 70 8.92 -3.24 -3.88
N ARG A 71 7.86 -2.45 -4.06
CA ARG A 71 7.45 -1.94 -5.37
C ARG A 71 8.54 -1.09 -5.99
N LYS A 72 9.03 -0.06 -5.29
CA LYS A 72 10.09 0.83 -5.81
C LYS A 72 11.39 0.07 -6.13
N GLN A 73 11.78 -0.92 -5.33
CA GLN A 73 12.93 -1.78 -5.61
C GLN A 73 12.79 -2.53 -6.95
N ASN A 74 11.61 -3.06 -7.25
CA ASN A 74 11.34 -3.76 -8.50
C ASN A 74 11.40 -2.85 -9.75
N TYR A 75 11.19 -1.54 -9.58
CA TYR A 75 11.18 -0.56 -10.69
C TYR A 75 12.57 0.02 -11.01
N MET A 76 13.55 -0.07 -10.12
CA MET A 76 14.91 0.40 -10.35
C MET A 76 15.60 -0.49 -11.42
N GLN A 77 15.77 0.04 -12.64
CA GLN A 77 16.51 -0.66 -13.70
C GLN A 77 17.98 -0.82 -13.31
N SER A 78 18.57 -1.94 -13.72
CA SER A 78 19.94 -2.35 -13.43
C SER A 78 21.07 -1.45 -13.98
N LYS A 79 20.75 -0.25 -14.47
CA LYS A 79 21.67 0.69 -15.12
C LYS A 79 21.93 2.00 -14.39
N ASP A 80 21.21 2.31 -13.31
CA ASP A 80 21.65 3.30 -12.32
C ASP A 80 22.50 2.64 -11.20
N ILE A 81 22.83 1.36 -11.38
CA ILE A 81 23.73 0.55 -10.55
C ILE A 81 25.20 0.88 -10.89
N THR A 82 25.67 2.05 -10.48
CA THR A 82 27.06 2.33 -10.12
C THR A 82 27.00 3.66 -9.34
N ILE A 83 27.23 3.71 -8.04
CA ILE A 83 28.47 3.42 -7.31
C ILE A 83 28.08 3.03 -5.87
N ASP A 84 28.62 1.89 -5.43
CA ASP A 84 28.39 1.16 -4.17
C ASP A 84 26.94 0.71 -3.90
N ARG A 85 26.84 -0.59 -3.62
CA ARG A 85 25.65 -1.46 -3.57
C ARG A 85 24.29 -0.74 -3.42
N ASP A 86 23.45 -0.98 -4.42
CA ASP A 86 21.98 -0.93 -4.39
C ASP A 86 21.26 0.42 -4.47
N GLY A 87 21.90 1.55 -4.75
CA GLY A 87 21.18 2.84 -4.98
C GLY A 87 20.31 3.30 -3.79
N ILE A 88 20.40 2.57 -2.70
CA ILE A 88 19.87 2.78 -1.37
C ILE A 88 21.10 3.22 -0.59
N ILE A 89 21.14 4.49 -0.17
CA ILE A 89 22.19 4.91 0.75
C ILE A 89 21.75 4.42 2.13
N GLU A 90 22.24 3.25 2.51
CA GLU A 90 22.22 2.76 3.88
C GLU A 90 23.22 3.60 4.68
N ASN A 91 22.72 4.65 5.33
CA ASN A 91 23.50 5.34 6.34
C ASN A 91 23.31 4.60 7.66
N GLU A 92 24.27 4.70 8.58
CA GLU A 92 24.21 4.11 9.94
C GLU A 92 22.90 4.42 10.71
N ASN A 93 22.12 5.40 10.24
CA ASN A 93 20.89 5.91 10.87
C ASN A 93 19.61 5.87 9.98
N GLY A 94 19.61 5.20 8.82
CA GLY A 94 18.41 5.06 7.97
C GLY A 94 18.67 4.93 6.47
N PHE A 95 17.61 4.64 5.71
CA PHE A 95 17.66 4.50 4.25
C PHE A 95 17.28 5.83 3.58
N SER A 96 17.99 6.21 2.51
CA SER A 96 17.52 7.31 1.68
C SER A 96 17.63 6.96 0.21
N PHE A 97 16.64 7.38 -0.57
CA PHE A 97 16.65 7.32 -2.02
C PHE A 97 16.21 8.68 -2.58
N ILE A 98 16.57 8.95 -3.82
CA ILE A 98 16.20 10.20 -4.51
C ILE A 98 14.93 9.88 -5.31
N ASN A 99 13.86 10.63 -5.08
CA ASN A 99 12.64 10.48 -5.88
C ASN A 99 12.75 11.18 -7.25
N GLU A 100 11.69 11.06 -8.05
CA GLU A 100 11.61 11.63 -9.39
C GLU A 100 11.74 13.17 -9.44
N ASN A 101 11.48 13.83 -8.30
CA ASN A 101 11.62 15.29 -8.14
C ASN A 101 13.03 15.73 -7.72
N ASN A 102 14.00 14.80 -7.69
CA ASN A 102 15.33 15.02 -7.12
C ASN A 102 15.29 15.41 -5.62
N GLU A 103 14.20 15.13 -4.93
CA GLU A 103 14.09 15.31 -3.48
C GLU A 103 14.59 14.04 -2.79
N GLN A 104 15.41 14.21 -1.76
CA GLN A 104 15.89 13.09 -0.97
C GLN A 104 14.73 12.58 -0.11
N VAL A 105 14.17 11.43 -0.49
CA VAL A 105 13.21 10.71 0.35
C VAL A 105 14.01 10.01 1.43
N VAL A 106 13.92 10.55 2.64
CA VAL A 106 14.58 9.97 3.80
C VAL A 106 13.59 9.08 4.53
N PHE A 107 13.91 7.78 4.54
CA PHE A 107 13.34 6.77 5.40
C PHE A 107 14.18 6.67 6.66
N TYR A 108 13.55 6.86 7.80
CA TYR A 108 14.21 6.66 9.08
C TYR A 108 13.87 5.24 9.53
N GLY A 109 14.88 4.38 9.58
CA GLY A 109 14.72 2.94 9.68
C GLY A 109 15.13 2.39 11.03
N LYS A 110 14.55 2.85 12.15
CA LYS A 110 14.79 2.18 13.43
C LYS A 110 13.85 1.00 13.68
N LEU A 111 12.91 0.72 12.76
CA LEU A 111 12.25 -0.58 12.64
C LEU A 111 13.11 -1.64 11.93
N ASN A 112 14.38 -1.34 11.64
CA ASN A 112 15.40 -2.33 11.28
C ASN A 112 15.44 -3.50 12.30
N SER A 113 14.95 -3.34 13.53
CA SER A 113 14.78 -4.46 14.47
C SER A 113 13.65 -5.45 14.10
N LEU A 114 12.49 -5.00 13.61
CA LEU A 114 11.44 -5.89 13.09
C LEU A 114 11.92 -6.59 11.83
N ASP A 115 12.52 -5.82 10.92
CA ASP A 115 13.08 -6.34 9.68
C ASP A 115 14.19 -7.36 9.97
N LYS A 116 15.09 -7.09 10.92
CA LYS A 116 16.12 -8.06 11.38
C LYS A 116 15.54 -9.33 11.98
N ILE A 117 14.43 -9.27 12.72
CA ILE A 117 13.76 -10.47 13.21
C ILE A 117 13.14 -11.25 12.04
N ILE A 118 12.55 -10.55 11.07
CA ILE A 118 11.93 -11.18 9.89
C ILE A 118 12.98 -11.78 8.94
N GLU A 119 14.07 -11.06 8.65
CA GLU A 119 15.20 -11.49 7.83
C GLU A 119 16.06 -12.52 8.55
N GLY A 120 16.16 -12.42 9.87
CA GLY A 120 16.88 -13.35 10.71
C GLY A 120 16.25 -14.74 10.75
N TYR A 121 14.99 -14.87 10.33
CA TYR A 121 14.30 -16.15 10.20
C TYR A 121 14.88 -16.95 9.04
N ASP A 122 15.61 -18.00 9.39
CA ASP A 122 16.09 -19.03 8.46
C ASP A 122 15.72 -20.40 9.01
N GLU A 123 14.74 -21.05 8.37
CA GLU A 123 14.23 -22.37 8.76
C GLU A 123 15.34 -23.44 8.78
N LEU A 124 16.34 -23.32 7.90
CA LEU A 124 17.48 -24.23 7.86
C LEU A 124 18.43 -23.97 9.03
N ARG A 125 18.64 -22.72 9.45
CA ARG A 125 19.45 -22.39 10.64
C ARG A 125 18.78 -22.84 11.92
N ILE A 126 17.47 -22.61 12.06
CA ILE A 126 16.66 -23.11 13.19
C ILE A 126 16.81 -24.64 13.28
N SER A 127 16.62 -25.34 12.17
CA SER A 127 16.78 -26.80 12.08
C SER A 127 18.20 -27.30 12.33
N SER A 128 19.22 -26.50 11.99
CA SER A 128 20.63 -26.87 12.12
C SER A 128 21.14 -26.73 13.56
N LEU A 129 20.73 -25.69 14.26
CA LEU A 129 21.04 -25.46 15.67
C LEU A 129 20.52 -26.57 16.58
N GLU A 130 19.33 -27.09 16.33
CA GLU A 130 18.76 -28.21 17.08
C GLU A 130 19.53 -29.53 16.91
N LYS A 131 20.21 -29.70 15.77
CA LYS A 131 20.86 -30.97 15.37
C LYS A 131 22.37 -31.00 15.59
N LYS A 132 22.95 -30.05 16.31
CA LYS A 132 24.42 -29.92 16.43
C LYS A 132 25.06 -31.15 17.08
N GLN A 133 26.09 -31.67 16.41
CA GLN A 133 26.90 -32.80 16.86
C GLN A 133 28.11 -32.28 17.66
N MET A 134 28.34 -32.82 18.86
CA MET A 134 29.49 -32.45 19.71
C MET A 134 30.66 -33.42 19.50
N ARG A 135 31.91 -32.93 19.56
CA ARG A 135 33.10 -33.79 19.66
C ARG A 135 33.11 -34.49 21.02
N SER A 136 33.26 -35.81 21.00
CA SER A 136 33.25 -36.62 22.21
C SER A 136 34.62 -37.26 22.41
N PRO A 137 35.19 -37.20 23.63
CA PRO A 137 36.40 -37.96 23.97
C PRO A 137 36.10 -39.46 24.14
N GLU A 138 34.83 -39.87 24.30
CA GLU A 138 34.45 -41.28 24.23
C GLU A 138 34.48 -41.76 22.77
N ILE A 139 35.24 -42.82 22.49
CA ILE A 139 35.40 -43.42 21.16
C ILE A 139 34.34 -44.51 20.93
N ASP A 140 33.54 -44.38 19.87
CA ASP A 140 32.63 -45.45 19.43
C ASP A 140 33.40 -46.46 18.57
N TYR A 141 33.88 -47.52 19.23
CA TYR A 141 34.65 -48.59 18.60
C TYR A 141 33.89 -49.30 17.46
N SER A 142 32.56 -49.24 17.40
CA SER A 142 31.78 -49.84 16.29
C SER A 142 31.96 -49.08 14.96
N LYS A 143 32.31 -47.78 15.04
CA LYS A 143 32.52 -46.89 13.89
C LYS A 143 33.99 -46.56 13.67
N ILE A 144 34.90 -47.20 14.40
CA ILE A 144 36.35 -46.91 14.36
C ILE A 144 36.94 -46.98 12.95
N HIS A 145 36.45 -47.90 12.12
CA HIS A 145 36.85 -48.05 10.73
C HIS A 145 36.70 -46.77 9.89
N ARG A 146 35.76 -45.87 10.25
CA ARG A 146 35.53 -44.59 9.55
C ARG A 146 36.56 -43.52 9.93
N TYR A 147 37.17 -43.65 11.11
CA TYR A 147 38.10 -42.68 11.69
C TYR A 147 39.57 -43.13 11.65
N MET A 148 39.85 -44.31 11.06
CA MET A 148 41.23 -44.82 10.90
C MET A 148 42.13 -43.85 10.14
N HIS A 149 41.58 -43.05 9.22
CA HIS A 149 42.33 -42.03 8.47
C HIS A 149 42.83 -40.86 9.36
N GLN A 150 42.28 -40.71 10.57
CA GLN A 150 42.67 -39.70 11.57
C GLN A 150 43.48 -40.33 12.71
N ALA A 151 43.75 -41.64 12.65
CA ALA A 151 44.42 -42.35 13.72
C ALA A 151 45.95 -42.18 13.67
N VAL A 152 46.56 -42.15 14.85
CA VAL A 152 48.01 -42.21 15.05
C VAL A 152 48.39 -43.67 15.31
N TYR A 153 49.28 -44.20 14.49
CA TYR A 153 49.76 -45.58 14.60
C TYR A 153 51.05 -45.60 15.43
N LEU A 154 51.02 -46.32 16.55
CA LEU A 154 52.16 -46.52 17.45
C LEU A 154 52.80 -47.89 17.20
N ASP A 155 54.01 -48.08 17.72
CA ASP A 155 54.73 -49.36 17.64
C ASP A 155 53.91 -50.50 18.28
N HIS A 156 54.00 -51.71 17.72
CA HIS A 156 53.23 -52.91 18.09
C HIS A 156 51.73 -52.88 17.70
N ASP A 157 51.41 -52.33 16.53
CA ASP A 157 50.05 -52.34 15.95
C ASP A 157 48.98 -51.68 16.84
N VAL A 158 49.38 -50.73 17.70
CA VAL A 158 48.46 -49.98 18.56
C VAL A 158 47.98 -48.74 17.82
N ILE A 159 46.66 -48.60 17.70
CA ILE A 159 46.00 -47.51 17.00
C ILE A 159 45.41 -46.55 18.05
N TYR A 160 45.84 -45.30 18.03
CA TYR A 160 45.33 -44.24 18.90
C TYR A 160 44.49 -43.25 18.09
N ILE A 161 43.29 -42.95 18.55
CA ILE A 161 42.41 -41.93 17.98
C ILE A 161 42.07 -40.98 19.13
N ASP A 162 42.43 -39.70 18.98
CA ASP A 162 42.32 -38.72 20.07
C ASP A 162 40.86 -38.30 20.31
N GLU A 163 40.13 -38.04 19.23
CA GLU A 163 38.73 -37.60 19.28
C GLU A 163 37.97 -38.23 18.11
N MET A 164 36.67 -38.46 18.30
CA MET A 164 35.76 -38.78 17.20
C MET A 164 34.68 -37.71 17.08
N ASN A 165 34.33 -37.35 15.84
CA ASN A 165 33.09 -36.62 15.54
C ASN A 165 31.91 -37.59 15.67
N ILE A 166 31.62 -38.02 16.90
CA ILE A 166 30.44 -38.83 17.15
C ILE A 166 29.26 -37.88 17.14
N ALA A 167 28.33 -38.11 16.22
CA ALA A 167 26.97 -37.63 16.37
C ALA A 167 26.38 -38.24 17.64
N LYS A 168 26.73 -37.73 18.82
CA LYS A 168 25.81 -37.81 19.94
C LYS A 168 24.64 -36.96 19.47
N ASN A 169 23.58 -37.62 19.02
CA ASN A 169 22.24 -37.07 19.16
C ASN A 169 22.07 -36.88 20.68
N ILE A 170 22.61 -35.79 21.21
CA ILE A 170 21.91 -35.13 22.28
C ILE A 170 20.62 -34.77 21.55
N LEU A 171 19.56 -35.55 21.80
CA LEU A 171 18.26 -34.92 21.88
C LEU A 171 18.52 -33.77 22.84
N VAL A 172 18.79 -32.56 22.32
CA VAL A 172 18.66 -31.37 23.14
C VAL A 172 17.21 -31.50 23.53
N LYS A 173 17.00 -31.99 24.76
CA LYS A 173 15.69 -32.51 25.18
C LYS A 173 14.65 -31.39 25.15
N GLU A 174 15.15 -30.16 25.11
CA GLU A 174 14.51 -28.88 24.95
C GLU A 174 15.28 -28.11 23.87
N SER A 175 14.56 -27.47 22.96
CA SER A 175 15.13 -26.58 21.94
C SER A 175 16.01 -25.49 22.59
N PRO A 176 17.08 -24.97 21.94
CA PRO A 176 17.86 -23.86 22.50
C PRO A 176 16.95 -22.71 22.92
N PRO A 177 16.98 -22.23 24.18
CA PRO A 177 15.99 -21.26 24.63
C PRO A 177 16.07 -19.90 23.90
N ILE A 178 17.22 -19.57 23.30
CA ILE A 178 17.36 -18.41 22.42
C ILE A 178 16.52 -18.52 21.15
N LEU A 179 16.36 -19.74 20.60
CA LEU A 179 15.47 -20.00 19.47
C LEU A 179 14.01 -19.92 19.88
N GLN A 180 13.65 -20.44 21.06
CA GLN A 180 12.31 -20.32 21.61
C GLN A 180 11.93 -18.83 21.80
N LEU A 181 12.83 -18.04 22.40
CA LEU A 181 12.67 -16.59 22.57
C LEU A 181 12.51 -15.86 21.22
N PHE A 182 13.39 -16.14 20.27
CA PHE A 182 13.32 -15.57 18.92
C PHE A 182 12.01 -15.94 18.22
N CYS A 183 11.62 -17.23 18.23
CA CYS A 183 10.40 -17.72 17.60
C CYS A 183 9.14 -17.12 18.24
N PHE A 184 9.13 -16.89 19.57
CA PHE A 184 8.06 -16.17 20.24
C PHE A 184 7.91 -14.75 19.69
N ILE A 185 8.99 -13.97 19.66
CA ILE A 185 8.98 -12.59 19.14
C ILE A 185 8.57 -12.57 17.65
N TYR A 186 9.15 -13.45 16.84
CA TYR A 186 8.83 -13.59 15.42
C TYR A 186 7.34 -13.92 15.20
N THR A 187 6.78 -14.84 15.99
CA THR A 187 5.37 -15.23 15.89
C THR A 187 4.43 -14.10 16.30
N GLU A 188 4.74 -13.37 17.37
CA GLU A 188 3.98 -12.19 17.79
C GLU A 188 3.97 -11.10 16.70
N ILE A 189 5.11 -10.84 16.07
CA ILE A 189 5.22 -9.87 14.96
C ILE A 189 4.38 -10.34 13.76
N LYS A 190 4.55 -11.60 13.34
CA LYS A 190 3.81 -12.16 12.20
C LYS A 190 2.29 -12.21 12.45
N ARG A 191 1.86 -12.36 13.71
CA ARG A 191 0.46 -12.21 14.10
C ARG A 191 -0.08 -10.83 13.80
N GLU A 192 0.60 -9.79 14.26
CA GLU A 192 0.15 -8.41 14.05
C GLU A 192 0.28 -7.97 12.58
N LEU A 193 1.16 -8.61 11.80
CA LEU A 193 1.27 -8.40 10.36
C LEU A 193 0.21 -9.14 9.53
N GLU A 194 -0.66 -9.94 10.15
CA GLU A 194 -1.63 -10.83 9.47
C GLU A 194 -0.93 -11.86 8.53
N GLU A 195 0.25 -12.34 8.92
CA GLU A 195 1.11 -13.25 8.15
C GLU A 195 1.37 -14.58 8.89
N LEU A 196 0.51 -14.98 9.84
CA LEU A 196 0.67 -16.23 10.60
C LEU A 196 0.76 -17.48 9.71
N GLU A 197 0.07 -17.47 8.57
CA GLU A 197 0.06 -18.58 7.62
C GLU A 197 1.45 -18.85 7.00
N ASN A 198 2.35 -17.86 7.07
CA ASN A 198 3.71 -17.97 6.54
C ASN A 198 4.73 -18.51 7.57
N ILE A 199 4.28 -18.84 8.79
CA ILE A 199 5.14 -19.39 9.83
C ILE A 199 5.18 -20.91 9.69
N SER A 200 6.36 -21.52 9.78
CA SER A 200 6.47 -22.98 9.82
C SER A 200 5.90 -23.55 11.13
N ASP A 201 5.30 -24.74 11.07
CA ASP A 201 4.76 -25.43 12.25
C ASP A 201 5.80 -25.50 13.38
N ARG A 202 7.07 -25.72 13.04
CA ARG A 202 8.17 -25.78 14.01
C ARG A 202 8.41 -24.46 14.74
N ALA A 203 8.36 -23.33 14.04
CA ALA A 203 8.54 -22.03 14.66
C ALA A 203 7.37 -21.69 15.60
N ALA A 204 6.16 -22.11 15.25
CA ALA A 204 4.99 -21.98 16.11
C ALA A 204 5.10 -22.85 17.37
N GLU A 205 5.58 -24.10 17.25
CA GLU A 205 5.86 -24.97 18.40
C GLU A 205 6.87 -24.34 19.36
N LEU A 206 8.00 -23.81 18.85
CA LEU A 206 9.04 -23.17 19.64
C LEU A 206 8.55 -21.91 20.37
N ALA A 207 7.65 -21.15 19.74
CA ALA A 207 7.03 -19.98 20.35
C ALA A 207 6.12 -20.37 21.53
N GLU A 208 5.35 -21.46 21.40
CA GLU A 208 4.48 -21.94 22.47
C GLU A 208 5.30 -22.57 23.61
N GLU A 209 6.35 -23.33 23.30
CA GLU A 209 7.31 -23.82 24.29
C GLU A 209 7.90 -22.67 25.12
N PHE A 210 8.27 -21.55 24.47
CA PHE A 210 8.75 -20.37 25.18
C PHE A 210 7.68 -19.83 26.13
N LYS A 211 6.45 -19.69 25.63
CA LYS A 211 5.34 -19.12 26.36
C LYS A 211 4.98 -19.95 27.59
N GLU A 212 4.94 -21.27 27.47
CA GLU A 212 4.66 -22.18 28.59
C GLU A 212 5.75 -22.14 29.67
N ASN A 213 7.02 -22.00 29.27
CA ASN A 213 8.15 -22.07 30.19
C ASN A 213 8.45 -20.75 30.90
N TYR A 214 8.23 -19.62 30.24
CA TYR A 214 8.73 -18.30 30.70
C TYR A 214 7.64 -17.24 30.89
N LEU A 215 6.45 -17.40 30.29
CA LEU A 215 5.44 -16.35 30.26
C LEU A 215 4.11 -16.77 30.89
N GLN A 216 3.23 -15.80 31.15
CA GLN A 216 1.86 -16.06 31.56
C GLN A 216 0.98 -16.40 30.34
N PRO A 217 -0.12 -17.16 30.50
CA PRO A 217 -0.98 -17.54 29.37
C PRO A 217 -1.54 -16.37 28.55
N ASN A 218 -1.70 -15.20 29.16
CA ASN A 218 -2.18 -13.96 28.55
C ASN A 218 -1.06 -12.97 28.20
N SER A 219 0.22 -13.33 28.40
CA SER A 219 1.35 -12.48 27.98
C SER A 219 1.30 -12.27 26.48
N SER A 220 1.48 -11.01 26.08
CA SER A 220 1.47 -10.58 24.69
C SER A 220 2.47 -9.45 24.54
N LEU A 221 3.25 -9.52 23.47
CA LEU A 221 4.25 -8.51 23.16
C LEU A 221 3.60 -7.18 22.73
N PHE A 222 2.34 -7.20 22.30
CA PHE A 222 1.62 -6.02 21.83
C PHE A 222 0.25 -5.87 22.51
N GLY A 223 0.12 -6.32 23.75
CA GLY A 223 -1.06 -6.10 24.60
C GLY A 223 -0.90 -4.87 25.47
N GLU A 224 -1.93 -4.03 25.61
CA GLU A 224 -1.89 -2.79 26.41
C GLU A 224 -1.43 -3.04 27.85
N ASP A 225 -2.08 -3.99 28.54
CA ASP A 225 -1.82 -4.26 29.95
C ASP A 225 -0.62 -5.19 30.20
N THR A 226 -0.22 -5.98 29.20
CA THR A 226 0.79 -7.04 29.36
C THR A 226 2.13 -6.72 28.72
N PHE A 227 2.23 -5.62 27.95
CA PHE A 227 3.44 -5.20 27.24
C PHE A 227 4.64 -5.06 28.18
N ALA A 228 4.53 -4.23 29.22
CA ALA A 228 5.66 -3.90 30.08
C ALA A 228 6.22 -5.13 30.79
N GLU A 229 5.34 -5.92 31.41
CA GLU A 229 5.72 -7.17 32.10
C GLU A 229 6.35 -8.17 31.12
N THR A 230 5.76 -8.34 29.93
CA THR A 230 6.30 -9.28 28.93
C THR A 230 7.68 -8.84 28.45
N VAL A 231 7.88 -7.55 28.17
CA VAL A 231 9.19 -7.02 27.73
C VAL A 231 10.27 -7.20 28.79
N ASP A 232 9.95 -6.95 30.06
CA ASP A 232 10.91 -7.12 31.15
C ASP A 232 11.31 -8.60 31.30
N ILE A 233 10.36 -9.54 31.23
CA ILE A 233 10.65 -10.98 31.25
C ILE A 233 11.54 -11.39 30.06
N LEU A 234 11.28 -10.87 28.86
CA LEU A 234 12.11 -11.18 27.68
C LEU A 234 13.54 -10.66 27.82
N ARG A 235 13.72 -9.47 28.42
CA ARG A 235 15.04 -8.89 28.69
C ARG A 235 15.81 -9.71 29.72
N GLU A 236 15.17 -10.02 30.85
CA GLU A 236 15.76 -10.87 31.88
C GLU A 236 16.13 -12.24 31.32
N THR A 237 15.25 -12.83 30.52
CA THR A 237 15.50 -14.13 29.89
C THR A 237 16.68 -14.06 28.91
N LEU A 238 16.79 -13.01 28.10
CA LEU A 238 17.91 -12.82 27.18
C LEU A 238 19.26 -12.69 27.93
N GLU A 239 19.30 -11.91 29.01
CA GLU A 239 20.50 -11.74 29.85
C GLU A 239 20.89 -13.05 30.56
N ASP A 240 19.91 -13.78 31.09
CA ASP A 240 20.11 -15.09 31.68
C ASP A 240 20.66 -16.10 30.67
N LEU A 241 20.19 -16.05 29.42
CA LEU A 241 20.69 -16.93 28.36
C LEU A 241 22.11 -16.56 27.94
N ASP A 242 22.43 -15.28 27.85
CA ASP A 242 23.79 -14.83 27.51
C ASP A 242 24.83 -15.29 28.56
N THR A 243 24.44 -15.25 29.84
CA THR A 243 25.32 -15.64 30.96
C THR A 243 25.45 -17.14 31.15
N LYS A 244 24.38 -17.91 30.90
CA LYS A 244 24.35 -19.38 31.10
C LYS A 244 24.85 -20.18 29.90
N THR A 245 24.85 -19.61 28.69
CA THR A 245 25.26 -20.32 27.47
C THR A 245 26.79 -20.42 27.39
N ALA A 246 27.32 -21.62 27.60
CA ALA A 246 28.76 -21.87 27.63
C ALA A 246 29.45 -21.80 26.25
N TYR A 247 28.73 -22.10 25.16
CA TYR A 247 29.26 -22.07 23.79
C TYR A 247 28.34 -21.24 22.89
N LYS A 248 28.89 -20.14 22.34
CA LYS A 248 28.19 -19.18 21.49
C LYS A 248 28.81 -19.24 20.09
N ASP A 249 28.08 -19.82 19.14
CA ASP A 249 28.50 -19.88 17.74
C ASP A 249 27.83 -18.81 16.88
N ASP A 250 28.20 -18.76 15.60
CA ASP A 250 27.70 -17.76 14.66
C ASP A 250 26.16 -17.75 14.56
N ASP A 251 25.52 -18.93 14.64
CA ASP A 251 24.06 -19.00 14.63
C ASP A 251 23.46 -18.44 15.93
N TYR A 252 24.05 -18.75 17.09
CA TYR A 252 23.64 -18.14 18.37
C TYR A 252 23.72 -16.62 18.31
N TRP A 253 24.85 -16.07 17.85
CA TRP A 253 25.04 -14.63 17.75
C TRP A 253 24.08 -13.99 16.77
N HIS A 254 23.79 -14.65 15.64
CA HIS A 254 22.80 -14.19 14.67
C HIS A 254 21.40 -13.99 15.30
N PHE A 255 20.92 -14.96 16.10
CA PHE A 255 19.64 -14.81 16.79
C PHE A 255 19.72 -13.85 17.98
N PHE A 256 20.81 -13.87 18.74
CA PHE A 256 21.01 -12.99 19.87
C PHE A 256 21.01 -11.52 19.45
N GLU A 257 21.76 -11.15 18.42
CA GLU A 257 21.82 -9.78 17.90
C GLU A 257 20.46 -9.30 17.38
N ALA A 258 19.68 -10.18 16.75
CA ALA A 258 18.34 -9.85 16.29
C ALA A 258 17.38 -9.57 17.47
N VAL A 259 17.39 -10.42 18.50
CA VAL A 259 16.56 -10.26 19.71
C VAL A 259 17.01 -9.05 20.52
N GLU A 260 18.32 -8.85 20.69
CA GLU A 260 18.90 -7.71 21.39
C GLU A 260 18.53 -6.39 20.69
N ALA A 261 18.69 -6.33 19.36
CA ALA A 261 18.30 -5.17 18.57
C ALA A 261 16.79 -4.87 18.70
N PHE A 262 15.96 -5.91 18.82
CA PHE A 262 14.53 -5.74 19.04
C PHE A 262 14.17 -5.21 20.44
N LEU A 263 14.72 -5.82 21.50
CA LEU A 263 14.41 -5.46 22.89
C LEU A 263 15.05 -4.12 23.30
N TYR A 264 16.26 -3.84 22.84
CA TYR A 264 17.10 -2.73 23.27
C TYR A 264 17.42 -1.68 22.19
N GLY A 265 16.88 -1.82 20.97
CA GLY A 265 17.15 -0.95 19.80
C GLY A 265 16.89 0.56 19.95
N GLU A 266 16.57 1.04 21.13
CA GLU A 266 16.52 2.48 21.46
C GLU A 266 17.92 3.13 21.56
N ARG A 267 19.00 2.36 21.64
CA ARG A 267 20.33 2.86 22.07
C ARG A 267 21.17 3.63 21.04
N GLN A 268 20.76 3.77 19.78
CA GLN A 268 21.52 4.57 18.81
C GLN A 268 20.71 5.81 18.38
N GLU A 269 21.03 6.94 19.01
CA GLU A 269 20.48 8.25 18.71
C GLU A 269 21.09 8.80 17.42
N ASP A 270 20.24 9.10 16.46
CA ASP A 270 20.57 9.98 15.35
C ASP A 270 20.20 11.42 15.77
N ASN A 271 21.03 12.39 15.38
CA ASN A 271 20.90 13.81 15.74
C ASN A 271 19.57 14.48 15.33
N LYS A 272 18.60 13.75 14.75
CA LYS A 272 17.33 14.25 14.22
C LYS A 272 16.08 13.75 14.98
N GLY A 273 16.20 12.71 15.81
CA GLY A 273 15.10 12.20 16.64
C GLY A 273 13.97 11.49 15.91
N ILE A 274 14.12 11.12 14.63
CA ILE A 274 13.08 10.38 13.89
C ILE A 274 13.32 8.88 14.05
N TYR A 275 12.29 8.13 14.44
CA TYR A 275 12.40 6.70 14.74
C TYR A 275 11.99 5.83 13.55
N TRP A 276 10.85 6.14 12.95
CA TRP A 276 10.31 5.34 11.86
C TRP A 276 9.36 6.17 11.01
N GLY A 277 9.42 6.09 9.69
CA GLY A 277 8.45 6.75 8.82
C GLY A 277 9.05 7.43 7.59
N PHE A 278 8.20 8.15 6.88
CA PHE A 278 8.54 8.82 5.63
C PHE A 278 8.38 10.33 5.75
N SER A 279 9.45 11.05 5.42
CA SER A 279 9.45 12.51 5.31
C SER A 279 8.73 13.03 4.07
N SER A 280 8.59 12.19 3.03
CA SER A 280 7.92 12.51 1.76
C SER A 280 6.72 11.60 1.55
N PHE A 281 5.79 11.57 2.51
CA PHE A 281 4.65 10.66 2.45
C PHE A 281 3.71 10.92 1.25
N TYR A 282 3.80 12.10 0.62
CA TYR A 282 3.05 12.42 -0.60
C TYR A 282 3.32 11.43 -1.75
N ASP A 283 4.53 10.88 -1.88
CA ASP A 283 4.89 9.89 -2.92
C ASP A 283 4.18 8.54 -2.66
N ILE A 284 4.04 8.16 -1.38
CA ILE A 284 3.27 6.97 -0.99
C ILE A 284 1.78 7.18 -1.26
N TRP A 285 1.26 8.37 -0.95
CA TRP A 285 -0.12 8.73 -1.27
C TRP A 285 -0.41 8.63 -2.77
N GLU A 286 0.45 9.21 -3.60
CA GLU A 286 0.33 9.18 -5.05
C GLU A 286 0.40 7.75 -5.60
N ASP A 287 1.35 6.91 -5.14
CA ASP A 287 1.46 5.51 -5.57
C ASP A 287 0.25 4.67 -5.14
N MET A 288 -0.30 4.91 -3.95
CA MET A 288 -1.53 4.26 -3.51
C MET A 288 -2.72 4.62 -4.40
N CYS A 289 -2.92 5.91 -4.69
CA CYS A 289 -4.00 6.40 -5.57
C CYS A 289 -3.86 5.80 -6.98
N GLN A 290 -2.67 5.88 -7.55
CA GLN A 290 -2.40 5.34 -8.88
C GLN A 290 -2.62 3.82 -8.93
N THR A 291 -2.13 3.09 -7.94
CA THR A 291 -2.31 1.63 -7.86
C THR A 291 -3.78 1.26 -7.83
N TYR A 292 -4.59 1.99 -7.06
CA TYR A 292 -6.02 1.77 -7.00
C TYR A 292 -6.71 2.02 -8.34
N VAL A 293 -6.45 3.16 -8.97
CA VAL A 293 -7.06 3.56 -10.25
C VAL A 293 -6.72 2.59 -11.37
N LEU A 294 -5.46 2.16 -11.47
CA LEU A 294 -5.00 1.30 -12.57
C LEU A 294 -5.44 -0.17 -12.42
N ASN A 295 -5.83 -0.59 -11.22
CA ASN A 295 -6.25 -1.97 -10.93
C ASN A 295 -7.75 -2.12 -10.66
N THR A 296 -8.48 -1.03 -10.45
CA THR A 296 -9.95 -1.05 -10.31
C THR A 296 -10.60 -0.97 -11.70
N PRO A 297 -11.43 -1.97 -12.11
CA PRO A 297 -11.99 -2.03 -13.46
C PRO A 297 -12.71 -0.75 -13.91
N GLU A 298 -13.49 -0.14 -13.02
CA GLU A 298 -14.22 1.09 -13.32
C GLU A 298 -13.30 2.23 -13.78
N TYR A 299 -12.18 2.43 -13.10
CA TYR A 299 -11.23 3.49 -13.41
C TYR A 299 -10.32 3.10 -14.57
N LYS A 300 -9.87 1.84 -14.62
CA LYS A 300 -9.00 1.31 -15.66
C LYS A 300 -9.63 1.42 -17.06
N GLU A 301 -10.93 1.16 -17.19
CA GLU A 301 -11.66 1.28 -18.47
C GLU A 301 -11.82 2.75 -18.92
N ARG A 302 -11.83 3.67 -17.95
CA ARG A 302 -11.97 5.11 -18.17
C ARG A 302 -10.64 5.82 -18.38
N ALA A 303 -9.53 5.25 -17.96
CA ALA A 303 -8.24 5.94 -18.00
C ALA A 303 -7.71 6.10 -19.45
N ILE A 304 -7.36 7.33 -19.82
CA ILE A 304 -6.80 7.70 -21.13
C ILE A 304 -5.30 7.93 -21.01
N PHE A 305 -4.89 8.71 -20.00
CA PHE A 305 -3.49 8.99 -19.69
C PHE A 305 -3.27 8.82 -18.19
N ALA A 306 -2.07 8.39 -17.83
CA ALA A 306 -1.60 8.42 -16.45
C ALA A 306 -0.10 8.73 -16.43
N ASP A 307 0.36 9.45 -15.40
CA ASP A 307 1.80 9.66 -15.17
C ASP A 307 2.38 8.45 -14.45
N ILE A 308 2.99 7.52 -15.20
CA ILE A 308 3.52 6.26 -14.66
C ILE A 308 5.03 6.32 -14.75
N GLU A 309 5.71 6.26 -13.60
CA GLU A 309 7.18 6.31 -13.47
C GLU A 309 7.76 7.61 -14.09
N GLY A 310 7.13 8.74 -13.76
CA GLY A 310 7.51 10.07 -14.23
C GLY A 310 7.33 10.30 -15.73
N LYS A 311 6.61 9.40 -16.41
CA LYS A 311 6.29 9.49 -17.84
C LYS A 311 4.80 9.42 -18.03
N LEU A 312 4.27 10.43 -18.73
CA LEU A 312 2.90 10.38 -19.24
C LEU A 312 2.75 9.23 -20.24
N LYS A 313 2.00 8.19 -19.88
CA LYS A 313 1.69 7.04 -20.73
C LYS A 313 0.25 7.12 -21.24
N PRO A 314 0.02 7.03 -22.56
CA PRO A 314 -1.33 6.80 -23.08
C PRO A 314 -1.74 5.35 -22.80
N LEU A 315 -2.90 5.18 -22.17
CA LEU A 315 -3.51 3.88 -21.84
C LEU A 315 -4.46 3.39 -22.92
N ILE A 316 -4.86 4.29 -23.82
CA ILE A 316 -5.62 3.99 -25.03
C ILE A 316 -4.90 4.56 -26.25
N ASN A 317 -5.23 4.05 -27.43
CA ASN A 317 -4.68 4.58 -28.67
C ASN A 317 -5.32 5.94 -28.99
N VAL A 318 -4.51 7.00 -28.92
CA VAL A 318 -4.91 8.37 -29.24
C VAL A 318 -4.17 8.87 -30.47
N THR A 319 -4.86 9.56 -31.36
CA THR A 319 -4.27 10.10 -32.60
C THR A 319 -3.43 11.35 -32.37
N LEU A 320 -3.74 12.12 -31.33
CA LEU A 320 -3.04 13.35 -30.94
C LEU A 320 -2.91 13.38 -29.42
N ASN A 321 -1.70 13.58 -28.89
CA ASN A 321 -1.49 13.79 -27.46
C ASN A 321 -1.65 15.30 -27.14
N PRO A 322 -2.67 15.72 -26.38
CA PRO A 322 -2.91 17.14 -26.09
C PRO A 322 -1.85 17.74 -25.15
N PHE A 323 -1.09 16.89 -24.46
CA PHE A 323 -0.07 17.29 -23.51
C PHE A 323 1.32 17.40 -24.12
N GLU A 324 1.45 17.16 -25.42
CA GLU A 324 2.71 17.29 -26.13
C GLU A 324 3.10 18.75 -26.33
N LEU A 325 4.32 19.10 -25.92
CA LEU A 325 4.91 20.43 -26.08
C LEU A 325 6.01 20.39 -27.13
N THR A 326 5.78 21.07 -28.24
CA THR A 326 6.77 21.33 -29.28
C THR A 326 7.17 22.81 -29.23
N LEU A 327 8.42 23.06 -28.88
CA LEU A 327 9.04 24.39 -28.96
C LEU A 327 10.00 24.36 -30.14
N ASN A 328 9.92 25.36 -31.02
CA ASN A 328 10.57 25.38 -32.34
C ASN A 328 12.08 25.02 -32.36
N ASP A 329 12.79 25.20 -31.24
CA ASP A 329 14.23 25.00 -31.13
C ASP A 329 14.66 23.80 -30.23
N LEU A 330 13.72 23.02 -29.69
CA LEU A 330 14.04 21.84 -28.87
C LEU A 330 14.04 20.56 -29.71
N THR A 331 15.14 19.81 -29.66
CA THR A 331 15.29 18.51 -30.33
C THR A 331 14.50 17.38 -29.64
N LYS A 332 14.01 17.61 -28.42
CA LYS A 332 13.24 16.64 -27.64
C LYS A 332 11.85 17.19 -27.34
N ILE A 333 10.85 16.39 -27.70
CA ILE A 333 9.46 16.59 -27.32
C ILE A 333 9.36 16.52 -25.79
N ARG A 334 8.67 17.49 -25.18
CA ARG A 334 8.34 17.47 -23.75
C ARG A 334 6.85 17.20 -23.59
N TYR A 335 6.47 16.71 -22.42
CA TYR A 335 5.07 16.46 -22.10
C TYR A 335 4.70 17.19 -20.82
N LEU A 336 3.54 17.81 -20.82
CA LEU A 336 2.80 18.06 -19.59
C LEU A 336 2.42 16.70 -18.97
N ARG A 337 2.38 16.61 -17.64
CA ARG A 337 2.18 15.35 -16.92
C ARG A 337 1.04 15.50 -15.91
N PRO A 338 -0.23 15.39 -16.36
CA PRO A 338 -1.32 15.14 -15.43
C PRO A 338 -1.17 13.74 -14.83
N ASP A 339 -1.51 13.59 -13.55
CA ASP A 339 -1.39 12.31 -12.86
C ASP A 339 -2.34 11.28 -13.47
N LEU A 340 -3.56 11.70 -13.80
CA LEU A 340 -4.57 10.86 -14.43
C LEU A 340 -5.56 11.68 -15.27
N VAL A 341 -5.94 11.14 -16.42
CA VAL A 341 -7.03 11.65 -17.27
C VAL A 341 -8.03 10.54 -17.54
N LEU A 342 -9.29 10.78 -17.20
CA LEU A 342 -10.39 9.84 -17.33
C LEU A 342 -11.40 10.32 -18.39
N LYS A 343 -11.93 9.41 -19.20
CA LYS A 343 -13.19 9.62 -19.93
C LYS A 343 -14.40 9.32 -19.05
N GLU A 344 -15.56 9.78 -19.52
CA GLU A 344 -16.83 9.22 -19.07
C GLU A 344 -16.85 7.71 -19.24
N LYS A 345 -17.58 7.05 -18.33
CA LYS A 345 -17.82 5.61 -18.38
C LYS A 345 -18.34 5.20 -19.76
N GLU A 346 -17.71 4.20 -20.37
CA GLU A 346 -18.23 3.63 -21.61
C GLU A 346 -19.53 2.90 -21.30
N TYR A 347 -20.58 3.26 -22.03
CA TYR A 347 -21.85 2.58 -21.94
C TYR A 347 -21.89 1.47 -22.97
N GLY A 348 -22.29 0.27 -22.54
CA GLY A 348 -22.74 -0.78 -23.44
C GLY A 348 -24.14 -0.47 -23.97
N ILE A 349 -24.51 -1.09 -25.09
CA ILE A 349 -25.88 -0.99 -25.63
C ILE A 349 -26.91 -1.48 -24.59
N GLU A 350 -26.54 -2.51 -23.83
CA GLU A 350 -27.36 -3.13 -22.78
C GLU A 350 -27.63 -2.20 -21.59
N ASP A 351 -26.85 -1.13 -21.41
CA ASP A 351 -27.08 -0.11 -20.38
C ASP A 351 -28.27 0.80 -20.72
N PHE A 352 -28.69 0.82 -21.99
CA PHE A 352 -29.76 1.69 -22.47
C PHE A 352 -31.08 0.93 -22.62
N TYR A 353 -31.05 -0.29 -23.14
CA TYR A 353 -32.27 -1.08 -23.35
C TYR A 353 -32.04 -2.57 -23.30
N LYS A 354 -33.11 -3.31 -23.00
CA LYS A 354 -33.19 -4.76 -23.10
C LYS A 354 -34.25 -5.16 -24.12
N ILE A 355 -33.95 -6.21 -24.87
CA ILE A 355 -34.87 -6.82 -25.83
C ILE A 355 -35.61 -7.96 -25.14
N ASN A 356 -36.93 -8.00 -25.27
CA ASN A 356 -37.76 -9.12 -24.84
C ASN A 356 -38.04 -10.09 -25.99
N GLN A 357 -38.84 -11.14 -25.75
CA GLN A 357 -39.31 -12.10 -26.74
C GLN A 357 -39.66 -11.45 -28.09
N ARG A 358 -39.18 -12.10 -29.16
CA ARG A 358 -39.61 -11.83 -30.54
C ARG A 358 -41.11 -12.10 -30.67
N ILE A 359 -41.83 -11.10 -31.15
CA ILE A 359 -43.26 -11.16 -31.47
C ILE A 359 -43.46 -10.98 -32.98
N TYR A 360 -44.59 -11.46 -33.49
CA TYR A 360 -44.99 -11.22 -34.88
C TYR A 360 -46.16 -10.25 -34.91
N ARG A 361 -46.02 -9.20 -35.72
CA ARG A 361 -47.04 -8.16 -35.93
C ARG A 361 -47.07 -7.81 -37.41
N GLN A 362 -48.26 -7.84 -38.01
CA GLN A 362 -48.44 -7.55 -39.44
C GLN A 362 -47.47 -8.36 -40.33
N GLU A 363 -47.32 -9.66 -40.04
CA GLU A 363 -46.40 -10.58 -40.75
C GLU A 363 -44.91 -10.21 -40.68
N LYS A 364 -44.54 -9.25 -39.82
CA LYS A 364 -43.15 -8.79 -39.61
C LYS A 364 -42.67 -9.15 -38.20
N SER A 365 -41.37 -9.37 -38.06
CA SER A 365 -40.71 -9.50 -36.76
C SER A 365 -40.77 -8.17 -36.02
N ALA A 366 -41.22 -8.22 -34.77
CA ALA A 366 -41.16 -7.12 -33.83
C ALA A 366 -40.59 -7.59 -32.49
N TYR A 367 -40.08 -6.66 -31.72
CA TYR A 367 -39.39 -6.92 -30.46
C TYR A 367 -39.92 -5.96 -29.40
N GLY A 368 -40.29 -6.50 -28.24
CA GLY A 368 -40.58 -5.66 -27.06
C GLY A 368 -39.27 -5.05 -26.55
N ILE A 369 -39.25 -3.74 -26.34
CA ILE A 369 -38.05 -3.03 -25.87
C ILE A 369 -38.35 -2.36 -24.53
N PHE A 370 -37.48 -2.61 -23.55
CA PHE A 370 -37.52 -1.98 -22.24
C PHE A 370 -36.29 -1.12 -22.04
N LEU A 371 -36.50 0.17 -21.76
CA LEU A 371 -35.41 1.07 -21.41
C LEU A 371 -34.92 0.76 -19.99
N VAL A 372 -33.61 0.65 -19.82
CA VAL A 372 -32.98 0.40 -18.52
C VAL A 372 -32.83 1.73 -17.77
N ASN A 373 -33.22 1.76 -16.50
CA ASN A 373 -33.09 2.94 -15.62
C ASN A 373 -33.62 4.25 -16.26
N TYR A 374 -34.91 4.25 -16.62
CA TYR A 374 -35.57 5.37 -17.31
C TYR A 374 -35.32 6.77 -16.68
N PRO A 375 -35.36 6.96 -15.34
CA PRO A 375 -35.06 8.27 -14.75
C PRO A 375 -33.64 8.78 -15.06
N SER A 376 -32.63 7.89 -15.03
CA SER A 376 -31.26 8.24 -15.40
C SER A 376 -31.13 8.59 -16.88
N LEU A 377 -31.78 7.82 -17.76
CA LEU A 377 -31.80 8.11 -19.20
C LEU A 377 -32.45 9.46 -19.51
N GLN A 378 -33.51 9.82 -18.77
CA GLN A 378 -34.18 11.10 -18.94
C GLN A 378 -33.31 12.28 -18.52
N ALA A 379 -32.57 12.15 -17.42
CA ALA A 379 -31.67 13.20 -16.95
C ALA A 379 -30.42 13.34 -17.84
N ASN A 380 -29.80 12.22 -18.23
CA ASN A 380 -28.45 12.21 -18.77
C ASN A 380 -28.38 11.96 -20.28
N HIS A 381 -29.40 11.34 -20.88
CA HIS A 381 -29.39 10.90 -22.27
C HIS A 381 -30.73 11.17 -23.01
N PRO A 382 -31.27 12.40 -22.99
CA PRO A 382 -32.59 12.71 -23.56
C PRO A 382 -32.71 12.37 -25.05
N LYS A 383 -31.62 12.51 -25.82
CA LYS A 383 -31.60 12.16 -27.26
C LYS A 383 -31.88 10.69 -27.53
N ILE A 384 -31.52 9.79 -26.61
CA ILE A 384 -31.84 8.35 -26.74
C ILE A 384 -33.34 8.14 -26.54
N LEU A 385 -33.96 8.86 -25.59
CA LEU A 385 -35.41 8.79 -25.36
C LEU A 385 -36.18 9.33 -26.57
N ASP A 386 -35.75 10.46 -27.12
CA ASP A 386 -36.37 11.03 -28.32
C ASP A 386 -36.33 10.03 -29.47
N LYS A 387 -35.17 9.41 -29.69
CA LYS A 387 -35.00 8.41 -30.75
C LYS A 387 -35.80 7.13 -30.49
N PHE A 388 -35.88 6.70 -29.23
CA PHE A 388 -36.70 5.57 -28.82
C PHE A 388 -38.19 5.85 -29.09
N TYR A 389 -38.66 7.06 -28.79
CA TYR A 389 -40.04 7.47 -29.01
C TYR A 389 -40.39 7.66 -30.48
N GLU A 390 -39.43 8.10 -31.29
CA GLU A 390 -39.56 8.20 -32.75
C GLU A 390 -39.75 6.82 -33.40
N LEU A 391 -39.04 5.80 -32.92
CA LEU A 391 -38.95 4.50 -33.61
C LEU A 391 -39.88 3.42 -33.03
N ARG A 392 -40.44 3.64 -31.84
CA ARG A 392 -41.34 2.68 -31.17
C ARG A 392 -42.77 2.77 -31.68
N GLU A 393 -43.43 1.63 -31.64
CA GLU A 393 -44.88 1.49 -31.71
C GLU A 393 -45.45 1.23 -30.31
N LYS A 394 -46.72 1.56 -30.12
CA LYS A 394 -47.47 1.26 -28.89
C LYS A 394 -48.72 0.48 -29.20
N GLU A 395 -49.01 -0.51 -28.38
CA GLU A 395 -50.27 -1.27 -28.43
C GLU A 395 -50.81 -1.40 -27.02
N THR A 396 -52.11 -1.17 -26.85
CA THR A 396 -52.80 -1.31 -25.56
C THR A 396 -53.57 -2.61 -25.57
N ASN A 397 -53.29 -3.47 -24.61
CA ASN A 397 -54.05 -4.70 -24.44
C ASN A 397 -55.46 -4.35 -23.94
N GLU A 398 -56.48 -4.61 -24.76
CA GLU A 398 -57.88 -4.25 -24.48
C GLU A 398 -58.45 -4.93 -23.22
N GLN A 399 -57.93 -6.08 -22.82
CA GLN A 399 -58.41 -6.84 -21.66
C GLN A 399 -57.76 -6.43 -20.34
N THR A 400 -56.53 -5.93 -20.37
CA THR A 400 -55.76 -5.57 -19.16
C THR A 400 -55.51 -4.07 -19.03
N GLY A 401 -55.80 -3.28 -20.07
CA GLY A 401 -55.51 -1.85 -20.15
C GLY A 401 -54.01 -1.52 -20.22
N LYS A 402 -53.12 -2.53 -20.24
CA LYS A 402 -51.66 -2.32 -20.23
C LYS A 402 -51.16 -1.98 -21.63
N THR A 403 -50.45 -0.86 -21.74
CA THR A 403 -49.75 -0.47 -22.97
C THR A 403 -48.34 -1.03 -22.98
N PHE A 404 -47.96 -1.71 -24.05
CA PHE A 404 -46.58 -2.14 -24.27
C PHE A 404 -45.98 -1.46 -25.50
N SER A 405 -44.67 -1.22 -25.46
CA SER A 405 -43.92 -0.62 -26.57
C SER A 405 -43.13 -1.70 -27.29
N TYR A 406 -43.10 -1.64 -28.62
CA TYR A 406 -42.31 -2.56 -29.45
C TYR A 406 -41.66 -1.82 -30.61
N MET A 407 -40.66 -2.43 -31.25
CA MET A 407 -40.10 -1.96 -32.52
C MET A 407 -40.06 -3.10 -33.53
N PHE A 408 -40.29 -2.78 -34.80
CA PHE A 408 -39.97 -3.70 -35.90
C PHE A 408 -38.46 -3.86 -36.03
N GLU A 409 -38.02 -5.02 -36.53
CA GLU A 409 -36.59 -5.39 -36.67
C GLU A 409 -35.73 -4.29 -37.33
N GLN A 410 -36.23 -3.69 -38.42
CA GLN A 410 -35.52 -2.60 -39.10
C GLN A 410 -35.37 -1.33 -38.25
N ASN A 411 -36.38 -1.00 -37.45
CA ASN A 411 -36.33 0.16 -36.54
C ASN A 411 -35.45 -0.13 -35.33
N LEU A 412 -35.46 -1.37 -34.84
CA LEU A 412 -34.54 -1.81 -33.79
C LEU A 412 -33.08 -1.71 -34.24
N GLU A 413 -32.74 -2.14 -35.46
CA GLU A 413 -31.38 -1.98 -35.99
C GLU A 413 -30.98 -0.50 -36.16
N LYS A 414 -31.90 0.35 -36.63
CA LYS A 414 -31.66 1.81 -36.68
C LYS A 414 -31.43 2.40 -35.29
N PHE A 415 -32.21 1.97 -34.30
CA PHE A 415 -32.07 2.41 -32.91
C PHE A 415 -30.73 1.95 -32.31
N ARG A 416 -30.35 0.70 -32.57
CA ARG A 416 -29.06 0.13 -32.16
C ARG A 416 -27.87 0.90 -32.75
N LEU A 417 -27.87 1.13 -34.06
CA LEU A 417 -26.82 1.91 -34.74
C LEU A 417 -26.75 3.35 -34.23
N PHE A 418 -27.90 3.97 -33.96
CA PHE A 418 -27.93 5.29 -33.34
C PHE A 418 -27.26 5.29 -31.96
N ILE A 419 -27.58 4.32 -31.10
CA ILE A 419 -26.97 4.20 -29.77
C ILE A 419 -25.46 3.98 -29.88
N ILE A 420 -24.99 3.08 -30.74
CA ILE A 420 -23.55 2.84 -30.97
C ILE A 420 -22.82 4.14 -31.35
N ASN A 421 -23.37 4.90 -32.30
CA ASN A 421 -22.79 6.15 -32.73
C ASN A 421 -22.85 7.23 -31.64
N TYR A 422 -23.95 7.28 -30.88
CA TYR A 422 -24.13 8.19 -29.76
C TYR A 422 -23.12 7.92 -28.65
N ILE A 423 -22.93 6.65 -28.26
CA ILE A 423 -21.91 6.22 -27.28
C ILE A 423 -20.53 6.65 -27.77
N ARG A 424 -20.16 6.29 -29.01
CA ARG A 424 -18.84 6.59 -29.58
C ARG A 424 -18.54 8.09 -29.60
N TYR A 425 -19.52 8.93 -29.90
CA TYR A 425 -19.37 10.39 -29.87
C TYR A 425 -19.27 10.92 -28.42
N LYS A 426 -20.01 10.34 -27.48
CA LYS A 426 -20.01 10.81 -26.09
C LYS A 426 -18.73 10.44 -25.33
N SER A 427 -18.10 9.30 -25.62
CA SER A 427 -16.92 8.78 -24.91
C SER A 427 -15.70 9.72 -24.86
N PHE A 428 -15.62 10.73 -25.72
CA PHE A 428 -14.57 11.76 -25.67
C PHE A 428 -15.12 13.19 -25.50
N SER A 429 -16.43 13.33 -25.28
CA SER A 429 -17.08 14.64 -25.18
C SER A 429 -16.86 15.33 -23.84
N PHE A 430 -16.54 14.56 -22.81
CA PHE A 430 -16.28 15.03 -21.45
C PHE A 430 -15.17 14.20 -20.81
N LEU A 431 -14.16 14.89 -20.26
CA LEU A 431 -12.99 14.29 -19.63
C LEU A 431 -12.77 14.86 -18.22
N THR A 432 -12.35 14.01 -17.30
CA THR A 432 -11.97 14.41 -15.94
C THR A 432 -10.45 14.33 -15.81
N ILE A 433 -9.83 15.39 -15.32
CA ILE A 433 -8.39 15.44 -15.03
C ILE A 433 -8.23 15.37 -13.52
N VAL A 434 -7.50 14.38 -13.03
CA VAL A 434 -7.29 14.14 -11.61
C VAL A 434 -5.83 14.43 -11.28
N ASP A 435 -5.60 15.18 -10.21
CA ASP A 435 -4.28 15.41 -9.60
C ASP A 435 -4.36 14.97 -8.13
N TYR A 436 -3.46 14.08 -7.72
CA TYR A 436 -3.41 13.51 -6.39
C TYR A 436 -2.67 14.48 -5.47
N LYS A 437 -3.35 14.99 -4.44
CA LYS A 437 -2.79 16.00 -3.54
C LYS A 437 -2.71 15.47 -2.13
N TYR A 438 -1.49 15.33 -1.62
CA TYR A 438 -1.30 15.14 -0.18
C TYR A 438 -1.39 16.49 0.55
N MET A 439 -2.61 17.02 0.65
CA MET A 439 -2.93 18.29 1.30
C MET A 439 -4.24 18.17 2.09
N GLY A 440 -4.37 18.94 3.17
CA GLY A 440 -5.58 19.00 3.97
C GLY A 440 -6.62 19.95 3.38
N ILE A 441 -7.89 19.80 3.79
CA ILE A 441 -8.99 20.70 3.40
C ILE A 441 -8.65 22.16 3.76
N TRP A 442 -8.03 22.36 4.93
CA TRP A 442 -7.66 23.66 5.48
C TRP A 442 -6.74 24.48 4.55
N ASP A 443 -5.90 23.83 3.72
CA ASP A 443 -5.04 24.54 2.76
C ASP A 443 -5.85 25.25 1.68
N TYR A 444 -6.94 24.63 1.24
CA TYR A 444 -7.88 25.19 0.27
C TYR A 444 -8.81 26.22 0.91
N GLU A 445 -9.21 26.01 2.17
CA GLU A 445 -10.02 26.99 2.92
C GLU A 445 -9.24 28.28 3.20
N ARG A 446 -7.94 28.19 3.45
CA ARG A 446 -7.06 29.35 3.72
C ARG A 446 -6.42 29.93 2.47
N TYR A 447 -6.73 29.38 1.30
CA TYR A 447 -6.19 29.85 0.04
C TYR A 447 -6.49 31.34 -0.18
N SER A 448 -5.46 32.08 -0.59
CA SER A 448 -5.61 33.47 -1.02
C SER A 448 -4.70 33.73 -2.22
N PRO A 449 -5.22 34.23 -3.36
CA PRO A 449 -4.43 34.43 -4.57
C PRO A 449 -3.35 35.52 -4.44
N ASP A 450 -3.56 36.44 -3.49
CA ASP A 450 -2.74 37.63 -3.24
C ASP A 450 -1.72 37.44 -2.10
N LYS A 451 -1.64 36.23 -1.53
CA LYS A 451 -0.65 35.92 -0.50
C LYS A 451 0.77 36.04 -1.10
N ASN A 452 1.56 36.95 -0.55
CA ASN A 452 2.97 37.12 -0.91
C ASN A 452 3.79 35.91 -0.43
N GLY A 453 4.62 35.35 -1.30
CA GLY A 453 5.46 34.17 -1.03
C GLY A 453 5.00 32.93 -1.83
N GLU A 454 5.56 31.77 -1.48
CA GLU A 454 5.17 30.49 -2.09
C GLU A 454 3.70 30.16 -1.75
N ASN A 455 2.94 29.81 -2.78
CA ASN A 455 1.52 29.50 -2.67
C ASN A 455 1.23 28.24 -3.49
N LYS A 456 1.49 27.08 -2.87
CA LYS A 456 1.35 25.77 -3.49
C LYS A 456 -0.03 25.57 -4.14
N VAL A 457 -1.11 25.96 -3.44
CA VAL A 457 -2.49 25.85 -3.97
C VAL A 457 -2.68 26.68 -5.25
N LYS A 458 -2.10 27.88 -5.32
CA LYS A 458 -2.14 28.72 -6.54
C LYS A 458 -1.45 28.02 -7.71
N ASP A 459 -0.26 27.49 -7.46
CA ASP A 459 0.56 26.81 -8.48
C ASP A 459 -0.14 25.54 -8.97
N ASP A 460 -0.75 24.78 -8.06
CA ASP A 460 -1.55 23.59 -8.37
C ASP A 460 -2.79 23.95 -9.20
N ILE A 461 -3.54 24.99 -8.82
CA ILE A 461 -4.68 25.48 -9.62
C ILE A 461 -4.22 25.87 -11.03
N GLN A 462 -3.12 26.61 -11.14
CA GLN A 462 -2.61 27.04 -12.45
C GLN A 462 -2.20 25.85 -13.31
N LYS A 463 -1.45 24.88 -12.75
CA LYS A 463 -1.07 23.64 -13.42
C LYS A 463 -2.30 22.91 -13.95
N GLN A 464 -3.31 22.75 -13.12
CA GLN A 464 -4.54 22.04 -13.45
C GLN A 464 -5.35 22.72 -14.56
N LEU A 465 -5.50 24.05 -14.51
CA LEU A 465 -6.20 24.81 -15.55
C LEU A 465 -5.48 24.79 -16.90
N VAL A 466 -4.14 24.71 -16.90
CA VAL A 466 -3.37 24.50 -18.14
C VAL A 466 -3.69 23.13 -18.75
N TYR A 467 -3.81 22.09 -17.93
CA TYR A 467 -4.21 20.76 -18.41
C TYR A 467 -5.59 20.76 -19.06
N GLU A 468 -6.57 21.39 -18.42
CA GLU A 468 -7.89 21.58 -19.01
C GLU A 468 -7.83 22.31 -20.35
N TRP A 469 -7.11 23.44 -20.38
CA TRP A 469 -6.99 24.25 -21.58
C TRP A 469 -6.39 23.45 -22.75
N THR A 470 -5.33 22.68 -22.51
CA THR A 470 -4.70 21.87 -23.58
C THR A 470 -5.65 20.83 -24.17
N ILE A 471 -6.44 20.14 -23.34
CA ILE A 471 -7.46 19.21 -23.81
C ILE A 471 -8.54 19.95 -24.62
N GLN A 472 -9.07 21.06 -24.09
CA GLN A 472 -10.14 21.81 -24.72
C GLN A 472 -9.72 22.33 -26.11
N GLN A 473 -8.49 22.82 -26.26
CA GLN A 473 -8.00 23.35 -27.54
C GLN A 473 -7.74 22.24 -28.57
N ASN A 474 -7.15 21.12 -28.14
CA ASN A 474 -6.73 20.07 -29.07
C ASN A 474 -7.86 19.09 -29.43
N TRP A 475 -8.74 18.80 -28.49
CA TRP A 475 -9.78 17.76 -28.65
C TRP A 475 -11.20 18.32 -28.66
N ASN A 476 -11.40 19.62 -28.37
CA ASN A 476 -12.73 20.24 -28.27
C ASN A 476 -13.66 19.50 -27.29
N ALA A 477 -13.08 18.86 -26.27
CA ALA A 477 -13.79 18.16 -25.22
C ALA A 477 -14.11 19.12 -24.07
N LYS A 478 -15.22 18.88 -23.37
CA LYS A 478 -15.45 19.50 -22.07
C LYS A 478 -14.54 18.85 -21.05
N THR A 479 -14.07 19.64 -20.09
CA THR A 479 -13.21 19.15 -19.02
C THR A 479 -13.76 19.51 -17.66
N GLU A 480 -13.34 18.73 -16.68
CA GLU A 480 -13.47 19.05 -15.27
C GLU A 480 -12.23 18.54 -14.55
N SER A 481 -11.84 19.27 -13.51
CA SER A 481 -10.67 18.93 -12.71
C SER A 481 -11.04 18.55 -11.29
N GLU A 482 -10.30 17.58 -10.76
CA GLU A 482 -10.44 17.08 -9.40
C GLU A 482 -9.07 17.06 -8.71
N PHE A 483 -9.05 17.55 -7.47
CA PHE A 483 -7.96 17.34 -6.52
C PHE A 483 -8.37 16.25 -5.55
N TRP A 484 -7.64 15.14 -5.56
CA TRP A 484 -7.88 14.00 -4.69
C TRP A 484 -7.03 14.10 -3.45
N ILE A 485 -7.66 14.28 -2.29
CA ILE A 485 -7.00 14.48 -1.00
C ILE A 485 -7.28 13.34 -0.03
N PRO A 486 -6.36 13.05 0.91
CA PRO A 486 -6.57 12.00 1.89
C PRO A 486 -7.66 12.38 2.89
N TYR A 487 -8.50 11.40 3.21
CA TYR A 487 -9.54 11.50 4.24
C TYR A 487 -9.65 10.17 4.99
N PHE A 488 -9.81 10.21 6.30
CA PHE A 488 -10.01 9.02 7.10
C PHE A 488 -11.49 8.82 7.43
N SER A 489 -12.02 7.65 7.05
CA SER A 489 -13.31 7.21 7.54
C SER A 489 -13.33 5.71 7.79
N ASN A 490 -14.05 5.33 8.85
CA ASN A 490 -14.29 3.93 9.18
C ASN A 490 -15.32 3.26 8.27
N ASN A 491 -16.06 4.02 7.45
CA ASN A 491 -17.06 3.51 6.53
C ASN A 491 -16.44 3.19 5.16
N PRO A 492 -16.28 1.90 4.79
CA PRO A 492 -15.63 1.53 3.54
C PRO A 492 -16.45 1.92 2.29
N LEU A 493 -17.75 2.17 2.43
CA LEU A 493 -18.65 2.57 1.33
C LEU A 493 -18.49 4.04 0.91
N GLU A 494 -17.68 4.82 1.63
CA GLU A 494 -17.50 6.25 1.34
C GLU A 494 -16.54 6.52 0.17
N PHE A 495 -15.73 5.54 -0.23
CA PHE A 495 -14.83 5.70 -1.39
C PHE A 495 -15.58 6.06 -2.70
N GLU A 496 -16.81 5.54 -2.88
CA GLU A 496 -17.60 5.74 -4.12
C GLU A 496 -18.67 6.83 -3.99
N LYS A 497 -18.86 7.42 -2.80
CA LYS A 497 -20.07 8.20 -2.48
C LYS A 497 -19.82 9.57 -1.88
N ILE A 498 -18.57 9.98 -1.63
CA ILE A 498 -18.31 11.31 -1.12
C ILE A 498 -18.47 12.31 -2.28
N PRO A 499 -19.51 13.17 -2.26
CA PRO A 499 -19.58 14.27 -3.21
C PRO A 499 -18.38 15.21 -2.98
N PRO A 500 -17.96 15.98 -3.99
CA PRO A 500 -16.89 16.95 -3.79
C PRO A 500 -17.14 17.82 -2.57
N VAL A 501 -16.10 17.99 -1.74
CA VAL A 501 -16.16 18.78 -0.52
C VAL A 501 -16.46 20.22 -0.89
N LYS A 502 -17.42 20.80 -0.18
CA LYS A 502 -17.66 22.24 -0.27
C LYS A 502 -16.59 22.96 0.53
N VAL A 503 -15.65 23.58 -0.18
CA VAL A 503 -14.67 24.46 0.45
C VAL A 503 -15.33 25.81 0.66
N ASP A 504 -15.34 26.30 1.90
CA ASP A 504 -15.88 27.63 2.26
C ASP A 504 -14.90 28.76 1.90
N ASN A 505 -14.31 28.70 0.68
CA ASN A 505 -13.39 29.70 0.16
C ASN A 505 -13.82 30.14 -1.25
N THR A 506 -14.25 31.39 -1.37
CA THR A 506 -14.75 31.93 -2.64
C THR A 506 -13.68 32.06 -3.72
N ASP A 507 -12.41 32.24 -3.36
CA ASP A 507 -11.32 32.37 -4.33
C ASP A 507 -10.92 31.03 -4.93
N PHE A 508 -10.87 29.98 -4.10
CA PHE A 508 -10.66 28.62 -4.59
C PHE A 508 -11.82 28.20 -5.51
N ASN A 509 -13.06 28.45 -5.09
CA ASN A 509 -14.26 28.07 -5.84
C ASN A 509 -14.36 28.75 -7.23
N LYS A 510 -13.68 29.88 -7.46
CA LYS A 510 -13.59 30.51 -8.79
C LYS A 510 -12.85 29.63 -9.81
N SER A 511 -11.94 28.77 -9.36
CA SER A 511 -11.22 27.83 -10.22
C SER A 511 -12.14 26.75 -10.80
N LYS A 512 -13.26 26.46 -10.13
CA LYS A 512 -14.19 25.35 -10.41
C LYS A 512 -13.57 23.96 -10.33
N ILE A 513 -12.36 23.84 -9.79
CA ILE A 513 -11.72 22.56 -9.49
C ILE A 513 -12.47 21.96 -8.29
N LYS A 514 -12.85 20.69 -8.41
CA LYS A 514 -13.51 19.93 -7.35
C LYS A 514 -12.47 19.39 -6.38
N LEU A 515 -12.74 19.49 -5.09
CA LEU A 515 -11.96 18.81 -4.05
C LEU A 515 -12.66 17.49 -3.71
N VAL A 516 -11.98 16.36 -3.84
CA VAL A 516 -12.54 15.02 -3.63
C VAL A 516 -11.76 14.33 -2.51
N GLU A 517 -12.47 13.95 -1.45
CA GLU A 517 -11.90 13.17 -0.36
C GLU A 517 -11.85 11.70 -0.72
N ILE A 518 -10.66 11.12 -0.62
CA ILE A 518 -10.41 9.72 -0.92
C ILE A 518 -10.14 9.00 0.40
N ASN A 519 -10.97 7.98 0.70
CA ASN A 519 -10.85 7.24 1.95
C ASN A 519 -9.51 6.49 2.00
N PHE A 520 -8.60 6.99 2.83
CA PHE A 520 -7.26 6.48 3.03
C PHE A 520 -7.27 5.02 3.46
N LYS A 521 -8.17 4.62 4.37
CA LYS A 521 -8.24 3.26 4.90
C LYS A 521 -8.57 2.25 3.80
N THR A 522 -9.56 2.56 2.97
CA THR A 522 -9.94 1.71 1.82
C THR A 522 -8.79 1.60 0.82
N LEU A 523 -8.12 2.73 0.54
CA LEU A 523 -6.98 2.78 -0.38
C LEU A 523 -5.79 1.95 0.14
N GLN A 524 -5.47 2.09 1.43
CA GLN A 524 -4.42 1.35 2.13
C GLN A 524 -4.70 -0.16 2.10
N ASP A 525 -5.92 -0.58 2.45
CA ASP A 525 -6.30 -1.99 2.47
C ASP A 525 -6.22 -2.60 1.06
N PHE A 526 -6.59 -1.85 0.01
CA PHE A 526 -6.43 -2.29 -1.38
C PHE A 526 -4.96 -2.41 -1.77
N TYR A 527 -4.16 -1.39 -1.43
CA TYR A 527 -2.76 -1.29 -1.79
C TYR A 527 -1.91 -2.42 -1.20
N ILE A 528 -2.08 -2.71 0.10
CA ILE A 528 -1.39 -3.83 0.77
C ILE A 528 -1.75 -5.16 0.12
N LYS A 529 -3.03 -5.38 -0.21
CA LYS A 529 -3.49 -6.63 -0.86
C LYS A 529 -2.88 -6.84 -2.25
N GLN A 530 -2.72 -5.77 -3.04
CA GLN A 530 -2.06 -5.85 -4.35
C GLN A 530 -0.57 -6.14 -4.25
N GLY A 531 0.10 -5.74 -3.16
CA GLY A 531 1.50 -6.04 -2.91
C GLY A 531 1.80 -7.49 -2.55
N LEU A 532 0.77 -8.29 -2.20
CA LEU A 532 0.89 -9.70 -1.85
C LEU A 532 0.72 -10.66 -3.05
N VAL A 533 0.48 -10.13 -4.26
CA VAL A 533 0.17 -10.90 -5.48
C VAL A 533 1.35 -10.95 -6.45
#